data_AF-F7RPT3-F1
#
_entry.id   AF-F7RPT3-F1
#
_cell.length_a   1.000
_cell.length_b   1.000
_cell.length_c   1.000
_cell.angle_alpha   90.00
_cell.angle_beta   90.00
_cell.angle_gamma   90.00
#
_symmetry.space_group_name_H-M   'P 1'
#
loop_
_entity.id
_entity.type
_entity.pdbx_description
1 polymer ?
#
loop_
_entity_poly.entity_id
_entity_poly.type
_entity_poly.pdbx_seq_one_letter_code
_entity_poly.pdbx_strand_id
1 'polypeptide(L)' 'MNKKQKIIKKIAKRAKARLNKVDPATIGAPIKSGYISKAERAKMAALEATTDRVEEQQDTTSVAE' A
#
# COMPACT_ATOMS: atom_id res chain seq x y z
N MET A 1 -13.71 -14.58 28.05
CA MET A 1 -13.17 -13.63 27.04
C MET A 1 -14.27 -13.19 26.09
N ASN A 2 -14.49 -11.87 25.97
CA ASN A 2 -15.53 -11.29 25.11
C ASN A 2 -15.31 -11.68 23.63
N LYS A 3 -16.40 -11.87 22.87
CA LYS A 3 -16.34 -12.19 21.42
C LYS A 3 -15.49 -11.17 20.64
N LYS A 4 -15.60 -9.88 20.94
CA LYS A 4 -14.79 -8.82 20.33
C LYS A 4 -13.28 -9.04 20.55
N GLN A 5 -12.90 -9.35 21.79
CA GLN A 5 -11.50 -9.63 22.14
C GLN A 5 -10.96 -10.89 21.42
N LYS A 6 -11.80 -11.93 21.21
CA LYS A 6 -11.40 -13.13 20.44
C LYS A 6 -11.07 -12.78 18.99
N ILE A 7 -11.88 -11.93 18.36
CA ILE A 7 -11.66 -11.49 16.98
C ILE A 7 -10.37 -10.67 16.87
N ILE A 8 -10.18 -9.68 17.75
CA ILE A 8 -8.99 -8.82 17.76
C ILE A 8 -7.72 -9.66 17.89
N LYS A 9 -7.68 -10.60 18.85
CA LYS A 9 -6.50 -11.47 19.04
C LYS A 9 -6.23 -12.35 17.81
N LYS A 10 -7.27 -12.86 17.15
CA LYS A 10 -7.10 -13.65 15.92
C LYS A 10 -6.55 -12.81 14.77
N ILE A 11 -7.06 -11.59 14.60
CA ILE A 11 -6.58 -10.64 13.57
C ILE A 11 -5.11 -10.30 13.84
N ALA A 12 -4.76 -9.92 15.07
CA ALA A 12 -3.38 -9.59 15.44
C ALA A 12 -2.42 -10.78 15.22
N LYS A 13 -2.84 -12.00 15.60
CA LYS A 13 -2.06 -13.21 15.35
C LYS A 13 -1.84 -13.45 13.85
N ARG A 14 -2.88 -13.27 13.03
CA ARG A 14 -2.80 -13.44 11.57
C ARG A 14 -1.91 -12.37 10.92
N ALA A 15 -1.98 -11.12 11.36
CA ALA A 15 -1.13 -10.03 10.87
C ALA A 15 0.36 -10.30 11.15
N LYS A 16 0.70 -10.68 12.39
CA LYS A 16 2.07 -11.05 12.76
C LYS A 16 2.59 -12.24 11.93
N ALA A 17 1.76 -13.27 11.75
CA ALA A 17 2.13 -14.43 10.94
C ALA A 17 2.31 -14.08 9.45
N ARG A 18 1.55 -13.13 8.90
CA ARG A 18 1.75 -12.64 7.53
C ARG A 18 3.09 -11.94 7.39
N LEU A 19 3.43 -11.03 8.31
CA LEU A 19 4.71 -10.32 8.30
C LEU A 19 5.91 -11.27 8.40
N ASN A 20 5.83 -12.28 9.27
CA ASN A 20 6.90 -13.27 9.42
C ASN A 20 7.10 -14.17 8.18
N LYS A 21 6.10 -14.27 7.31
CA LYS A 21 6.15 -15.09 6.09
C LYS A 21 6.60 -14.32 4.85
N VAL A 22 6.81 -13.01 4.96
CA VAL A 22 7.30 -12.22 3.83
C VAL A 22 8.80 -12.44 3.71
N ASP A 23 9.23 -12.99 2.57
CA ASP A 23 10.67 -13.07 2.28
C ASP A 23 11.22 -11.65 2.13
N PRO A 24 12.37 -11.33 2.75
CA PRO A 24 12.93 -9.99 2.73
C PRO A 24 13.27 -9.51 1.31
N ALA A 25 13.52 -10.42 0.37
CA ALA A 25 13.74 -10.13 -1.05
C ALA A 25 12.47 -9.66 -1.79
N THR A 26 11.28 -9.90 -1.25
CA THR A 26 9.99 -9.44 -1.79
C THR A 26 9.51 -8.13 -1.18
N ILE A 27 10.16 -7.64 -0.12
CA ILE A 27 9.81 -6.36 0.50
C ILE A 27 10.36 -5.25 -0.38
N GLY A 28 9.49 -4.59 -1.14
CA GLY A 28 9.86 -3.53 -2.08
C GLY A 28 10.02 -4.00 -3.54
N ALA A 29 9.87 -5.30 -3.81
CA ALA A 29 9.68 -5.74 -5.18
C ALA A 29 8.32 -5.23 -5.68
N PRO A 30 8.24 -4.62 -6.90
CA PRO A 30 6.95 -4.28 -7.47
C PRO A 30 6.12 -5.55 -7.49
N ILE A 31 4.89 -5.48 -6.97
CA ILE A 31 3.94 -6.59 -7.01
C ILE A 31 3.95 -7.07 -8.46
N LYS A 32 4.47 -8.28 -8.71
CA LYS A 32 4.52 -8.87 -10.06
C LYS A 32 3.16 -8.60 -10.68
N SER A 33 3.13 -7.78 -11.74
CA SER A 33 1.89 -7.36 -12.36
C SER A 33 1.22 -8.62 -12.90
N GLY A 34 0.32 -9.18 -12.10
CA GLY A 34 -0.63 -10.15 -12.60
C GLY A 34 -1.49 -9.47 -13.67
N TYR A 35 -2.27 -10.26 -14.37
CA TYR A 35 -3.35 -9.73 -15.20
C TYR A 35 -4.39 -9.03 -14.30
N ILE A 36 -4.18 -7.73 -14.09
CA ILE A 36 -5.15 -6.83 -13.47
C ILE A 36 -6.25 -6.53 -14.49
N SER A 37 -7.49 -6.45 -14.01
CA SER A 37 -8.62 -6.11 -14.87
C SER A 37 -8.46 -4.68 -15.43
N LYS A 38 -9.08 -4.39 -16.58
CA LYS A 38 -9.04 -3.03 -17.18
C LYS A 38 -9.53 -1.95 -16.20
N ALA A 39 -10.50 -2.28 -15.36
CA ALA A 39 -11.05 -1.39 -14.34
C ALA A 39 -10.05 -1.12 -13.20
N GLU A 40 -9.29 -2.13 -12.77
CA GLU A 40 -8.28 -1.95 -11.72
C GLU A 40 -7.09 -1.12 -12.22
N ARG A 41 -6.68 -1.30 -13.48
CA ARG A 41 -5.65 -0.45 -14.09
C ARG A 41 -6.08 1.02 -14.16
N ALA A 42 -7.35 1.29 -14.50
CA ALA A 42 -7.89 2.65 -14.52
C ALA A 42 -7.91 3.30 -13.12
N LYS A 43 -8.22 2.52 -12.07
CA LYS A 43 -8.17 3.01 -10.68
C LYS A 43 -6.74 3.34 -10.22
N MET A 44 -5.77 2.49 -10.56
CA MET A 44 -4.37 2.73 -10.22
C MET A 44 -3.81 3.94 -10.96
N ALA A 45 -4.10 4.10 -12.26
CA ALA A 45 -3.69 5.27 -13.03
C ALA A 45 -4.33 6.57 -12.51
N ALA A 46 -5.59 6.52 -12.06
CA ALA A 46 -6.24 7.67 -11.44
C ALA A 46 -5.61 8.05 -10.09
N LEU A 47 -5.16 7.06 -9.30
CA LEU A 47 -4.45 7.27 -8.04
C LEU A 47 -3.04 7.82 -8.26
N GLU A 48 -2.28 7.29 -9.23
CA GLU A 48 -0.94 7.80 -9.61
C GLU A 48 -1.01 9.25 -10.14
N ALA A 49 -1.99 9.57 -10.98
CA ALA A 49 -2.17 10.94 -11.48
C ALA A 49 -2.52 11.95 -10.37
N THR A 50 -3.02 11.49 -9.22
CA THR A 50 -3.24 12.37 -8.06
C THR A 50 -2.01 12.54 -7.18
N THR A 51 -1.08 11.58 -7.17
CA THR A 51 0.17 11.68 -6.40
C THR A 51 1.20 12.56 -7.11
N ASP A 52 1.35 12.41 -8.43
CA ASP A 52 2.32 13.20 -9.21
C ASP A 52 1.99 14.71 -9.16
N ARG A 53 0.71 15.04 -9.09
CA ARG A 53 0.22 16.43 -8.99
C ARG A 53 0.52 17.10 -7.64
N VAL A 54 0.74 16.30 -6.59
CA VAL A 54 1.09 16.80 -5.25
C VAL A 54 2.61 16.95 -5.12
N GLU A 55 3.40 16.11 -5.78
CA GLU A 55 4.88 16.21 -5.79
C GLU A 55 5.37 17.42 -6.61
N GLU A 56 4.78 17.69 -7.78
CA GLU A 56 5.15 18.86 -8.61
C GLU A 56 4.90 20.22 -7.92
N GLN A 57 3.99 20.28 -6.95
CA GLN A 57 3.69 21.52 -6.23
C GLN A 57 4.67 21.82 -5.08
N GLN A 58 5.44 20.83 -4.60
CA GLN A 58 6.38 21.03 -3.50
C GLN A 58 7.75 21.51 -3.99
N ASP A 59 8.21 21.08 -5.17
CA ASP A 59 9.53 21.48 -5.69
C ASP A 59 9.59 22.93 -6.22
N THR A 60 8.44 23.55 -6.49
CA THR A 60 8.39 24.95 -6.97
C THR A 60 8.31 25.99 -5.85
N THR A 61 8.09 25.56 -4.60
CA THR A 61 7.94 26.48 -3.46
C THR A 61 9.18 26.57 -2.56
N SER A 62 10.17 25.68 -2.71
CA SER A 62 11.39 25.66 -1.88
C SER A 62 12.62 26.35 -2.48
N VAL A 63 12.51 26.97 -3.66
CA VAL A 63 13.64 27.63 -4.36
C VAL A 63 13.55 29.17 -4.29
N ALA A 64 12.54 29.72 -3.61
CA ALA A 64 12.37 31.16 -3.44
C ALA A 64 12.28 31.54 -1.95
N GLU A 65 13.41 31.45 -1.23
CA GLU A 65 13.68 32.24 -0.03
C GLU A 65 15.09 32.82 -0.09
#